data_AF-A0A4Q8UW82-F1
#
_entry.id   AF-A0A4Q8UW82-F1
#
_cell.length_a   1.000
_cell.length_b   1.000
_cell.length_c   1.000
_cell.angle_alpha   90.00
_cell.angle_beta   90.00
_cell.angle_gamma   90.00
#
_symmetry.space_group_name_H-M   'P 1'
#
loop_
_entity.id
_entity.type
_entity.pdbx_description
1 polymer ?
#
loop_
_entity_poly.entity_id
_entity_poly.type
_entity_poly.pdbx_seq_one_letter_code
_entity_poly.pdbx_strand_id
1 'polypeptide(L)'
;MPLDPYFTSGVEFLLGLAAEEVTDPTLPSRLAQHFAAANQWTVPDIEFEDTTVPGKEGQIPVRIYRPRRPIRSRVMWLHGGGFAYGDLDMPEAHMVSAEIADRADAFVVSVDYRLAKNGIRYPAPVDDAEAVWSWLTGLPEAGCGPIALGGASAGAAIALSTALRLQRLGSVQPSELLLAYPFLHFPVPALNDVTAVEVQKLPAMMRFTPESIADMVRNYVGRISDLPIEAMPGAADLTGLPLTRVVVSELDDLRPSAELIVTQLSEVGVPVETYMAAGMLHGHLNHGPSIDEVSRSLDFFVETLKEGKPDGPWVKSHHDQDGRGAK
;
A
#
# COMPACT_ATOMS: atom_id res chain seq x y z
N MET A 1 -1.09 16.35 13.36
CA MET A 1 0.13 16.59 14.17
C MET A 1 1.12 17.42 13.34
N PRO A 2 2.24 17.97 13.88
CA PRO A 2 3.30 18.46 13.00
C PRO A 2 3.76 17.33 12.07
N LEU A 3 4.23 17.69 10.88
CA LEU A 3 4.91 16.78 9.95
C LEU A 3 6.05 16.08 10.70
N ASP A 4 6.26 14.78 10.44
CA ASP A 4 7.34 14.04 11.08
C ASP A 4 8.70 14.69 10.80
N PRO A 5 9.66 14.67 11.75
CA PRO A 5 10.97 15.29 11.57
C PRO A 5 11.72 14.84 10.31
N TYR A 6 11.55 13.59 9.89
CA TYR A 6 12.12 13.08 8.66
C TYR A 6 11.59 13.86 7.46
N PHE A 7 10.28 13.96 7.29
CA PHE A 7 9.69 14.67 6.16
C PHE A 7 9.89 16.19 6.26
N THR A 8 9.94 16.73 7.49
CA THR A 8 10.25 18.15 7.73
C THR A 8 11.60 18.52 7.13
N SER A 9 12.63 17.69 7.33
CA SER A 9 13.96 17.89 6.72
C SER A 9 13.91 17.91 5.19
N GLY A 10 13.04 17.12 4.56
CA GLY A 10 12.84 17.14 3.11
C GLY A 10 12.13 18.40 2.62
N VAL A 11 11.10 18.83 3.34
CA VAL A 11 10.38 20.08 3.02
C VAL A 11 11.34 21.27 3.11
N GLU A 12 12.15 21.34 4.17
CA GLU A 12 13.17 22.39 4.33
C GLU A 12 14.22 22.35 3.21
N PHE A 13 14.70 21.15 2.84
CA PHE A 13 15.61 20.98 1.70
C PHE A 13 15.02 21.54 0.40
N LEU A 14 13.76 21.20 0.10
CA LEU A 14 13.09 21.63 -1.13
C LEU A 14 12.76 23.12 -1.14
N LEU A 15 12.32 23.69 -0.02
CA LEU A 15 12.07 25.12 0.12
C LEU A 15 13.34 25.96 0.00
N GLY A 16 14.51 25.37 0.25
CA GLY A 16 15.82 25.99 0.08
C GLY A 16 16.35 26.03 -1.36
N LEU A 17 15.70 25.38 -2.32
CA LEU A 17 16.17 25.30 -3.71
C LEU A 17 15.83 26.56 -4.52
N ALA A 18 16.73 26.95 -5.43
CA ALA A 18 16.42 27.93 -6.47
C ALA A 18 15.47 27.33 -7.52
N ALA A 19 14.76 28.17 -8.27
CA ALA A 19 13.76 27.74 -9.26
C ALA A 19 14.37 26.82 -10.34
N GLU A 20 15.60 27.10 -10.77
CA GLU A 20 16.32 26.30 -11.75
C GLU A 20 16.64 24.90 -11.22
N GLU A 21 16.94 24.78 -9.92
CA GLU A 21 17.25 23.50 -9.26
C GLU A 21 16.01 22.62 -9.07
N VAL A 22 14.83 23.21 -8.95
CA VAL A 22 13.56 22.46 -8.86
C VAL A 22 13.29 21.68 -10.15
N THR A 23 13.78 22.18 -11.28
CA THR A 23 13.62 21.55 -12.60
C THR A 23 14.80 20.67 -13.01
N ASP A 24 15.81 20.55 -12.16
CA ASP A 24 17.00 19.74 -12.42
C ASP A 24 16.62 18.24 -12.44
N PRO A 25 16.93 17.49 -13.52
CA PRO A 25 16.63 16.06 -13.59
C PRO A 25 17.36 15.22 -12.54
N THR A 26 18.39 15.76 -11.88
CA THR A 26 19.14 15.11 -10.79
C THR A 26 18.52 15.35 -9.40
N LEU A 27 17.53 16.24 -9.29
CA LEU A 27 16.85 16.53 -8.03
C LEU A 27 16.34 15.28 -7.29
N PRO A 28 15.72 14.28 -7.96
CA PRO A 28 15.32 13.04 -7.28
C PRO A 28 16.49 12.32 -6.63
N SER A 29 17.64 12.25 -7.31
CA SER A 29 18.86 11.63 -6.76
C SER A 29 19.44 12.43 -5.60
N ARG A 30 19.43 13.77 -5.68
CA ARG A 30 19.87 14.65 -4.58
C ARG A 30 18.98 14.48 -3.35
N LEU A 31 17.66 14.39 -3.54
CA LEU A 31 16.70 14.16 -2.46
C LEU A 31 16.90 12.76 -1.85
N ALA A 32 17.11 11.74 -2.66
CA ALA A 32 17.44 10.39 -2.17
C ALA A 32 18.75 10.38 -1.35
N GLN A 33 19.77 11.10 -1.80
CA GLN A 33 21.03 11.26 -1.05
C GLN A 33 20.84 12.00 0.27
N HIS A 34 20.03 13.06 0.30
CA HIS A 34 19.68 13.81 1.52
C HIS A 34 19.13 12.89 2.60
N PHE A 35 18.36 11.88 2.19
CA PHE A 35 17.70 10.94 3.08
C PHE A 35 18.43 9.61 3.32
N ALA A 36 19.53 9.35 2.62
CA ALA A 36 20.19 8.04 2.62
C ALA A 36 20.57 7.54 4.02
N ALA A 37 20.99 8.44 4.93
CA ALA A 37 21.36 8.06 6.29
C ALA A 37 20.16 7.65 7.16
N ALA A 38 19.04 8.35 7.02
CA ALA A 38 17.83 8.06 7.79
C ALA A 38 17.07 6.83 7.24
N ASN A 39 17.29 6.51 5.96
CA ASN A 39 16.77 5.31 5.28
C ASN A 39 17.68 4.08 5.39
N GLN A 40 18.68 4.07 6.28
CA GLN A 40 19.48 2.87 6.51
C GLN A 40 18.59 1.76 7.08
N TRP A 41 18.44 0.69 6.31
CA TRP A 41 17.72 -0.52 6.69
C TRP A 41 18.59 -1.72 6.38
N THR A 42 18.58 -2.69 7.29
CA THR A 42 19.23 -3.98 7.10
C THR A 42 18.15 -5.04 7.02
N VAL A 43 18.27 -5.93 6.04
CA VAL A 43 17.35 -7.06 5.90
C VAL A 43 17.29 -7.85 7.22
N PRO A 44 16.10 -8.11 7.78
CA PRO A 44 15.92 -9.00 8.93
C PRO A 44 16.46 -10.42 8.66
N ASP A 45 16.46 -11.28 9.68
CA ASP A 45 16.89 -12.68 9.56
C ASP A 45 15.85 -13.53 8.81
N ILE A 46 15.78 -13.34 7.50
CA ILE A 46 14.89 -14.04 6.56
C ILE A 46 15.69 -14.54 5.35
N GLU A 47 15.14 -15.53 4.65
CA GLU A 47 15.62 -15.92 3.32
C GLU A 47 14.76 -15.25 2.26
N PHE A 48 15.36 -14.75 1.18
CA PHE A 48 14.59 -14.31 0.03
C PHE A 48 15.24 -14.72 -1.29
N GLU A 49 14.41 -14.94 -2.30
CA GLU A 49 14.84 -15.31 -3.65
C GLU A 49 13.92 -14.72 -4.72
N ASP A 50 14.50 -14.38 -5.86
CA ASP A 50 13.76 -13.99 -7.06
C ASP A 50 13.46 -15.23 -7.90
N THR A 51 12.21 -15.33 -8.35
CA THR A 51 11.74 -16.41 -9.22
C THR A 51 10.61 -15.91 -10.11
N THR A 52 9.96 -16.82 -10.84
CA THR A 52 8.83 -16.48 -11.70
C THR A 52 7.65 -17.42 -11.49
N VAL A 53 6.45 -16.87 -11.63
CA VAL A 53 5.18 -17.59 -11.62
C VAL A 53 4.57 -17.60 -13.02
N PRO A 54 3.99 -18.71 -13.51
CA PRO A 54 3.26 -18.71 -14.77
C PRO A 54 2.05 -17.77 -14.74
N GLY A 55 2.05 -16.78 -15.62
CA GLY A 55 0.92 -15.89 -15.89
C GLY A 55 0.28 -16.17 -17.26
N LYS A 56 -0.82 -15.47 -17.53
CA LYS A 56 -1.61 -15.62 -18.77
C LYS A 56 -0.81 -15.27 -20.04
N GLU A 57 0.05 -14.26 -19.97
CA GLU A 57 0.80 -13.73 -21.12
C GLU A 57 2.32 -13.88 -20.98
N GLY A 58 2.78 -14.62 -19.96
CA GLY A 58 4.21 -14.82 -19.73
C GLY A 58 4.53 -15.18 -18.29
N GLN A 59 5.82 -15.24 -17.98
CA GLN A 59 6.31 -15.40 -16.62
C GLN A 59 6.18 -14.08 -15.86
N ILE A 60 5.64 -14.12 -14.64
CA ILE A 60 5.49 -12.98 -13.75
C ILE A 60 6.63 -13.04 -12.73
N PRO A 61 7.56 -12.07 -12.69
CA PRO A 61 8.60 -12.05 -11.68
C PRO A 61 8.01 -11.83 -10.29
N VAL A 62 8.54 -12.57 -9.31
CA VAL A 62 8.18 -12.43 -7.90
C VAL A 62 9.42 -12.56 -7.04
N ARG A 63 9.40 -11.91 -5.88
CA ARG A 63 10.37 -12.15 -4.80
C ARG A 63 9.66 -12.85 -3.65
N ILE A 64 10.17 -14.02 -3.27
CA ILE A 64 9.65 -14.81 -2.15
C ILE A 64 10.49 -14.50 -0.92
N TYR A 65 9.84 -14.31 0.22
CA TYR A 65 10.46 -14.13 1.53
C TYR A 65 9.99 -15.26 2.46
N ARG A 66 10.95 -15.97 3.05
CA ARG A 66 10.70 -17.07 3.98
C ARG A 66 11.28 -16.73 5.35
N PRO A 67 10.46 -16.83 6.42
CA PRO A 67 10.98 -16.68 7.76
C PRO A 67 11.86 -17.88 8.10
N ARG A 68 12.85 -17.69 8.98
CA ARG A 68 13.63 -18.79 9.56
C ARG A 68 12.83 -19.64 10.54
N ARG A 69 11.69 -19.13 10.99
CA ARG A 69 10.77 -19.76 11.94
C ARG A 69 9.63 -20.47 11.18
N PRO A 70 8.87 -21.38 11.82
CA PRO A 70 7.73 -22.03 11.18
C PRO A 70 6.74 -21.00 10.63
N ILE A 71 6.32 -21.18 9.38
CA ILE A 71 5.38 -20.28 8.69
C ILE A 71 4.03 -20.29 9.42
N ARG A 72 3.57 -19.11 9.84
CA ARG A 72 2.28 -18.91 10.53
C ARG A 72 1.19 -18.38 9.62
N SER A 73 1.57 -17.63 8.60
CA SER A 73 0.65 -16.98 7.67
C SER A 73 1.32 -16.81 6.30
N ARG A 74 0.53 -16.43 5.30
CA ARG A 74 1.00 -16.10 3.96
C ARG A 74 0.53 -14.71 3.56
N VAL A 75 1.34 -13.98 2.81
CA VAL A 75 0.98 -12.65 2.32
C VAL A 75 1.39 -12.52 0.85
N MET A 76 0.46 -12.09 0.01
CA MET A 76 0.80 -11.54 -1.31
C MET A 76 0.84 -10.02 -1.20
N TRP A 77 1.95 -9.40 -1.62
CA TRP A 77 2.16 -7.96 -1.53
C TRP A 77 2.34 -7.30 -2.90
N LEU A 78 1.58 -6.24 -3.14
CA LEU A 78 1.57 -5.47 -4.39
C LEU A 78 2.10 -4.06 -4.11
N HIS A 79 3.24 -3.71 -4.71
CA HIS A 79 3.87 -2.41 -4.51
C HIS A 79 3.04 -1.26 -5.12
N GLY A 80 3.31 -0.01 -4.74
CA GLY A 80 2.67 1.17 -5.30
C GLY A 80 3.31 1.65 -6.61
N GLY A 81 3.53 2.95 -6.73
CA GLY A 81 4.13 3.55 -7.94
C GLY A 81 3.12 3.96 -9.02
N GLY A 82 1.88 4.23 -8.63
CA GLY A 82 0.88 4.84 -9.53
C GLY A 82 0.57 4.02 -10.78
N PHE A 83 0.57 2.69 -10.65
CA PHE A 83 0.43 1.70 -11.73
C PHE A 83 1.55 1.69 -12.77
N ALA A 84 2.41 2.71 -12.83
CA ALA A 84 3.38 2.91 -13.89
C ALA A 84 4.83 2.75 -13.42
N TYR A 85 5.10 2.76 -12.12
CA TYR A 85 6.44 2.72 -11.53
C TYR A 85 6.51 1.68 -10.41
N GLY A 86 7.72 1.47 -9.90
CA GLY A 86 8.02 0.45 -8.89
C GLY A 86 8.53 -0.84 -9.49
N ASP A 87 9.14 -1.66 -8.63
CA ASP A 87 9.72 -2.96 -8.91
C ASP A 87 9.93 -3.71 -7.58
N LEU A 88 10.57 -4.88 -7.60
CA LEU A 88 10.84 -5.68 -6.40
C LEU A 88 11.93 -5.10 -5.50
N ASP A 89 12.71 -4.12 -5.96
CA ASP A 89 13.82 -3.52 -5.22
C ASP A 89 13.43 -2.21 -4.50
N MET A 90 12.28 -1.61 -4.86
CA MET A 90 11.77 -0.44 -4.14
C MET A 90 11.51 -0.78 -2.66
N PRO A 91 11.78 0.13 -1.70
CA PRO A 91 11.62 -0.19 -0.28
C PRO A 91 10.19 -0.59 0.11
N GLU A 92 9.17 0.04 -0.47
CA GLU A 92 7.76 -0.33 -0.26
C GLU A 92 7.41 -1.74 -0.79
N ALA A 93 8.26 -2.35 -1.62
CA ALA A 93 8.18 -3.77 -1.98
C ALA A 93 9.13 -4.60 -1.09
N HIS A 94 10.43 -4.33 -1.17
CA HIS A 94 11.47 -5.17 -0.58
C HIS A 94 11.47 -5.16 0.94
N MET A 95 11.58 -3.96 1.52
CA MET A 95 11.67 -3.79 2.96
C MET A 95 10.36 -4.19 3.61
N VAL A 96 9.22 -3.73 3.09
CA VAL A 96 7.90 -4.08 3.64
C VAL A 96 7.68 -5.60 3.66
N SER A 97 7.99 -6.29 2.56
CA SER A 97 7.81 -7.74 2.49
C SER A 97 8.73 -8.50 3.44
N ALA A 98 9.98 -8.06 3.58
CA ALA A 98 10.94 -8.65 4.51
C ALA A 98 10.56 -8.41 5.99
N GLU A 99 10.08 -7.21 6.32
CA GLU A 99 9.59 -6.86 7.66
C GLU A 99 8.31 -7.64 8.02
N ILE A 100 7.36 -7.76 7.09
CA ILE A 100 6.17 -8.60 7.30
C ILE A 100 6.58 -10.06 7.52
N ALA A 101 7.50 -10.58 6.71
CA ALA A 101 7.99 -11.96 6.83
C ALA A 101 8.61 -12.23 8.22
N ASP A 102 9.50 -11.35 8.70
CA ASP A 102 10.15 -11.53 10.00
C ASP A 102 9.19 -11.31 11.17
N ARG A 103 8.41 -10.22 11.16
CA ARG A 103 7.57 -9.85 12.30
C ARG A 103 6.40 -10.81 12.50
N ALA A 104 5.84 -11.37 11.42
CA ALA A 104 4.67 -12.23 11.44
C ALA A 104 4.97 -13.72 11.31
N ASP A 105 6.25 -14.11 11.16
CA ASP A 105 6.65 -15.44 10.68
C ASP A 105 5.85 -15.83 9.40
N ALA A 106 5.73 -14.87 8.47
CA ALA A 106 4.91 -15.01 7.28
C ALA A 106 5.73 -15.41 6.04
N PHE A 107 5.19 -16.31 5.23
CA PHE A 107 5.67 -16.51 3.86
C PHE A 107 5.11 -15.41 2.97
N VAL A 108 5.97 -14.53 2.48
CA VAL A 108 5.55 -13.34 1.70
C VAL A 108 5.97 -13.49 0.25
N VAL A 109 5.10 -13.09 -0.67
CA VAL A 109 5.37 -13.03 -2.11
C VAL A 109 5.11 -11.60 -2.57
N SER A 110 6.17 -10.89 -2.94
CA SER A 110 6.07 -9.60 -3.60
C SER A 110 6.01 -9.78 -5.11
N VAL A 111 5.12 -9.06 -5.78
CA VAL A 111 4.82 -9.29 -7.21
C VAL A 111 5.32 -8.12 -8.06
N ASP A 112 6.13 -8.42 -9.08
CA ASP A 112 6.52 -7.49 -10.13
C ASP A 112 5.47 -7.52 -11.24
N TYR A 113 4.29 -7.00 -10.94
CA TYR A 113 3.17 -7.02 -11.89
C TYR A 113 3.47 -6.12 -13.09
N ARG A 114 2.91 -6.44 -14.26
CA ARG A 114 3.10 -5.62 -15.45
C ARG A 114 2.61 -4.19 -15.22
N LEU A 115 3.53 -3.23 -15.30
CA LEU A 115 3.22 -1.80 -15.14
C LEU A 115 2.43 -1.28 -16.34
N ALA A 116 1.61 -0.25 -16.13
CA ALA A 116 0.86 0.47 -17.15
C ALA A 116 1.76 1.33 -18.06
N LYS A 117 2.74 0.71 -18.72
CA LYS A 117 3.72 1.31 -19.63
C LYS A 117 3.65 0.60 -20.98
N ASN A 118 4.16 1.24 -22.03
CA ASN A 118 4.32 0.61 -23.35
C ASN A 118 3.03 -0.05 -23.91
N GLY A 119 1.87 0.57 -23.66
CA GLY A 119 0.57 0.07 -24.10
C GLY A 119 -0.11 -0.93 -23.16
N ILE A 120 0.55 -1.35 -22.08
CA ILE A 120 -0.05 -2.15 -21.01
C ILE A 120 -1.03 -1.26 -20.23
N ARG A 121 -2.20 -1.81 -19.90
CA ARG A 121 -3.32 -1.14 -19.23
C ARG A 121 -4.04 -2.11 -18.31
N TYR A 122 -4.97 -1.63 -17.50
CA TYR A 122 -6.01 -2.49 -16.91
C TYR A 122 -6.65 -3.37 -18.00
N PRO A 123 -6.85 -4.69 -17.77
CA PRO A 123 -6.70 -5.42 -16.51
C PRO A 123 -5.34 -6.10 -16.28
N ALA A 124 -4.31 -5.86 -17.08
CA ALA A 124 -3.06 -6.65 -17.04
C ALA A 124 -2.40 -6.77 -15.64
N PRO A 125 -2.29 -5.71 -14.81
CA PRO A 125 -1.75 -5.86 -13.47
C PRO A 125 -2.59 -6.78 -12.56
N VAL A 126 -3.91 -6.74 -12.71
CA VAL A 126 -4.85 -7.58 -11.95
C VAL A 126 -4.83 -9.02 -12.46
N ASP A 127 -4.67 -9.23 -13.77
CA ASP A 127 -4.47 -10.56 -14.36
C ASP A 127 -3.20 -11.22 -13.78
N ASP A 128 -2.13 -10.46 -13.57
CA ASP A 128 -0.89 -10.97 -12.97
C ASP A 128 -1.06 -11.28 -11.48
N ALA A 129 -1.69 -10.36 -10.73
CA ALA A 129 -1.98 -10.56 -9.31
C ALA A 129 -2.88 -11.79 -9.07
N GLU A 130 -3.90 -12.00 -9.90
CA GLU A 130 -4.78 -13.19 -9.85
C GLU A 130 -3.99 -14.48 -10.10
N ALA A 131 -3.08 -14.49 -11.07
CA ALA A 131 -2.25 -15.66 -11.37
C ALA A 131 -1.31 -16.00 -10.22
N VAL A 132 -0.65 -15.00 -9.62
CA VAL A 132 0.22 -15.20 -8.45
C VAL A 132 -0.58 -15.64 -7.22
N TRP A 133 -1.79 -15.10 -7.03
CA TRP A 133 -2.67 -15.54 -5.95
C TRP A 133 -3.07 -17.00 -6.08
N SER A 134 -3.47 -17.42 -7.29
CA SER A 134 -3.81 -18.81 -7.59
C SER A 134 -2.61 -19.74 -7.33
N TRP A 135 -1.41 -19.32 -7.73
CA TRP A 135 -0.18 -20.05 -7.45
C TRP A 135 0.10 -20.16 -5.94
N LEU A 136 0.06 -19.04 -5.21
CA LEU A 136 0.32 -18.97 -3.75
C LEU A 136 -0.67 -19.83 -2.95
N THR A 137 -1.94 -19.84 -3.35
CA THR A 137 -2.99 -20.63 -2.68
C THR A 137 -2.92 -22.12 -3.02
N GLY A 138 -2.26 -22.49 -4.13
CA GLY A 138 -2.02 -23.88 -4.54
C GLY A 138 -0.73 -24.51 -3.99
N LEU A 139 0.13 -23.75 -3.31
CA LEU A 139 1.38 -24.26 -2.73
C LEU A 139 1.12 -25.34 -1.66
N PRO A 140 1.97 -26.38 -1.51
CA PRO A 140 1.81 -27.39 -0.44
C PRO A 140 1.77 -26.81 0.97
N GLU A 141 2.42 -25.66 1.18
CA GLU A 141 2.37 -24.85 2.38
C GLU A 141 0.97 -24.26 2.66
N ALA A 142 -0.02 -24.55 1.80
CA ALA A 142 -1.35 -23.97 1.86
C ALA A 142 -2.22 -24.31 3.08
N GLY A 143 -1.74 -25.18 3.97
CA GLY A 143 -2.37 -25.47 5.25
C GLY A 143 -1.92 -24.59 6.42
N CYS A 144 -0.91 -23.73 6.26
CA CYS A 144 -0.35 -22.94 7.36
C CYS A 144 -1.06 -21.58 7.48
N GLY A 145 -2.14 -21.53 8.25
CA GLY A 145 -2.75 -20.30 8.75
C GLY A 145 -3.40 -19.37 7.70
N PRO A 146 -3.71 -18.12 8.08
CA PRO A 146 -4.40 -17.16 7.22
C PRO A 146 -3.54 -16.74 6.03
N ILE A 147 -4.21 -16.37 4.93
CA ILE A 147 -3.57 -15.81 3.74
C ILE A 147 -4.08 -14.39 3.56
N ALA A 148 -3.20 -13.40 3.61
CA ALA A 148 -3.55 -12.00 3.35
C ALA A 148 -3.16 -11.57 1.94
N LEU A 149 -3.92 -10.62 1.42
CA LEU A 149 -3.61 -9.91 0.18
C LEU A 149 -3.45 -8.43 0.50
N GLY A 150 -2.26 -7.90 0.26
CA GLY A 150 -1.94 -6.53 0.58
C GLY A 150 -1.31 -5.76 -0.57
N GLY A 151 -1.29 -4.45 -0.39
CA GLY A 151 -0.54 -3.55 -1.24
C GLY A 151 -0.58 -2.12 -0.77
N ALA A 152 0.21 -1.29 -1.43
CA ALA A 152 0.35 0.11 -1.10
C ALA A 152 -0.08 1.01 -2.27
N SER A 153 -0.75 2.13 -1.99
CA SER A 153 -1.15 3.11 -3.00
C SER A 153 -1.91 2.46 -4.18
N ALA A 154 -1.40 2.53 -5.40
CA ALA A 154 -1.92 1.85 -6.59
C ALA A 154 -1.93 0.31 -6.46
N GLY A 155 -0.95 -0.28 -5.77
CA GLY A 155 -0.91 -1.70 -5.44
C GLY A 155 -2.06 -2.11 -4.52
N ALA A 156 -2.50 -1.23 -3.62
CA ALA A 156 -3.69 -1.45 -2.80
C ALA A 156 -4.98 -1.48 -3.65
N ALA A 157 -5.05 -0.68 -4.72
CA ALA A 157 -6.10 -0.80 -5.72
C ALA A 157 -6.05 -2.15 -6.44
N ILE A 158 -4.88 -2.58 -6.93
CA ILE A 158 -4.74 -3.89 -7.57
C ILE A 158 -5.14 -5.01 -6.60
N ALA A 159 -4.75 -4.93 -5.33
CA ALA A 159 -5.12 -5.88 -4.28
C ALA A 159 -6.64 -5.99 -4.11
N LEU A 160 -7.33 -4.86 -3.94
CA LEU A 160 -8.78 -4.83 -3.77
C LEU A 160 -9.51 -5.30 -5.04
N SER A 161 -9.08 -4.86 -6.22
CA SER A 161 -9.61 -5.33 -7.52
C SER A 161 -9.45 -6.84 -7.69
N THR A 162 -8.32 -7.39 -7.25
CA THR A 162 -8.05 -8.83 -7.28
C THR A 162 -9.00 -9.57 -6.34
N ALA A 163 -9.19 -9.10 -5.10
CA ALA A 163 -10.11 -9.71 -4.14
C ALA A 163 -11.56 -9.75 -4.66
N LEU A 164 -12.06 -8.63 -5.20
CA LEU A 164 -13.38 -8.55 -5.83
C LEU A 164 -13.52 -9.54 -7.00
N ARG A 165 -12.48 -9.64 -7.84
CA ARG A 165 -12.46 -10.59 -8.94
C ARG A 165 -12.48 -12.03 -8.46
N LEU A 166 -11.67 -12.38 -7.47
CA LEU A 166 -11.63 -13.71 -6.87
C LEU A 166 -13.02 -14.09 -6.32
N GLN A 167 -13.71 -13.14 -5.67
CA GLN A 167 -15.04 -13.36 -5.11
C GLN A 167 -16.05 -13.69 -6.21
N ARG A 168 -16.06 -12.91 -7.30
CA ARG A 168 -16.89 -13.16 -8.49
C ARG A 168 -16.61 -14.52 -9.13
N LEU A 169 -15.35 -14.95 -9.13
CA LEU A 169 -14.93 -16.24 -9.69
C LEU A 169 -15.15 -17.42 -8.73
N GLY A 170 -15.58 -17.19 -7.49
CA GLY A 170 -15.69 -18.24 -6.47
C GLY A 170 -14.35 -18.88 -6.10
N SER A 171 -13.25 -18.13 -6.28
CA SER A 171 -11.89 -18.58 -5.97
C SER A 171 -11.56 -18.43 -4.49
N VAL A 172 -10.46 -19.05 -4.04
CA VAL A 172 -9.96 -18.95 -2.66
C VAL A 172 -9.81 -17.46 -2.28
N GLN A 173 -10.53 -17.02 -1.26
CA GLN A 173 -10.50 -15.63 -0.79
C GLN A 173 -9.34 -15.38 0.17
N PRO A 174 -8.77 -14.16 0.19
CA PRO A 174 -7.92 -13.74 1.29
C PRO A 174 -8.71 -13.78 2.60
N SER A 175 -8.01 -14.13 3.69
CA SER A 175 -8.54 -14.04 5.05
C SER A 175 -8.64 -12.60 5.52
N GLU A 176 -7.78 -11.72 4.99
CA GLU A 176 -7.79 -10.28 5.23
C GLU A 176 -7.11 -9.50 4.10
N LEU A 177 -7.45 -8.22 3.97
CA LEU A 177 -6.82 -7.26 3.07
C LEU A 177 -5.96 -6.27 3.85
N LEU A 178 -4.75 -5.98 3.35
CA LEU A 178 -3.80 -5.05 3.96
C LEU A 178 -3.56 -3.86 3.02
N LEU A 179 -4.21 -2.73 3.26
CA LEU A 179 -4.23 -1.60 2.34
C LEU A 179 -3.46 -0.41 2.92
N ALA A 180 -2.28 -0.10 2.38
CA ALA A 180 -1.50 1.07 2.80
C ALA A 180 -1.82 2.30 1.94
N TYR A 181 -2.28 3.38 2.57
CA TYR A 181 -2.63 4.69 1.98
C TYR A 181 -3.27 4.54 0.59
N PRO A 182 -4.40 3.84 0.48
CA PRO A 182 -4.81 3.24 -0.78
C PRO A 182 -5.43 4.25 -1.75
N PHE A 183 -5.06 4.11 -3.03
CA PHE A 183 -5.63 4.90 -4.13
C PHE A 183 -6.75 4.11 -4.85
N LEU A 184 -7.99 4.21 -4.36
CA LEU A 184 -9.11 3.34 -4.74
C LEU A 184 -10.24 4.04 -5.50
N HIS A 185 -10.29 5.37 -5.44
CA HIS A 185 -11.40 6.16 -5.98
C HIS A 185 -10.95 7.07 -7.12
N PHE A 186 -11.76 7.17 -8.15
CA PHE A 186 -11.64 8.24 -9.14
C PHE A 186 -13.04 8.75 -9.56
N PRO A 187 -13.32 10.07 -9.48
CA PRO A 187 -12.46 11.10 -8.88
C PRO A 187 -12.21 10.84 -7.38
N VAL A 188 -11.05 11.28 -6.87
CA VAL A 188 -10.76 11.23 -5.43
C VAL A 188 -11.65 12.25 -4.72
N PRO A 189 -12.28 11.92 -3.59
CA PRO A 189 -13.04 12.90 -2.81
C PRO A 189 -12.18 14.08 -2.38
N ALA A 190 -12.79 15.25 -2.20
CA ALA A 190 -12.06 16.42 -1.71
C ALA A 190 -11.60 16.22 -0.26
N LEU A 191 -10.42 16.75 0.06
CA LEU A 191 -9.97 16.89 1.45
C LEU A 191 -10.92 17.79 2.24
N ASN A 192 -11.08 17.53 3.54
CA ASN A 192 -11.71 18.48 4.45
C ASN A 192 -10.85 19.75 4.60
N ASP A 193 -11.49 20.88 4.95
CA ASP A 193 -10.84 22.20 4.96
C ASP A 193 -9.56 22.24 5.81
N VAL A 194 -9.56 21.57 6.98
CA VAL A 194 -8.41 21.57 7.90
C VAL A 194 -7.23 20.83 7.29
N THR A 195 -7.45 19.62 6.77
CA THR A 195 -6.39 18.80 6.18
C THR A 195 -5.90 19.41 4.87
N ALA A 196 -6.82 20.00 4.09
CA ALA A 196 -6.50 20.70 2.86
C ALA A 196 -5.50 21.85 3.10
N VAL A 197 -5.68 22.64 4.17
CA VAL A 197 -4.76 23.73 4.51
C VAL A 197 -3.36 23.21 4.83
N GLU A 198 -3.23 22.12 5.58
CA GLU A 198 -1.91 21.56 5.92
C GLU A 198 -1.23 20.92 4.70
N VAL A 199 -1.95 20.12 3.93
CA VAL A 199 -1.42 19.48 2.71
C VAL A 199 -1.04 20.53 1.66
N GLN A 200 -1.75 21.67 1.60
CA GLN A 200 -1.41 22.79 0.69
C GLN A 200 -0.07 23.46 1.00
N LYS A 201 0.46 23.34 2.22
CA LYS A 201 1.79 23.88 2.57
C LYS A 201 2.94 23.02 2.06
N LEU A 202 2.67 21.77 1.66
CA LEU A 202 3.70 20.86 1.17
C LEU A 202 4.18 21.27 -0.23
N PRO A 203 5.47 21.08 -0.55
CA PRO A 203 5.99 21.25 -1.91
C PRO A 203 5.20 20.40 -2.92
N ALA A 204 4.93 20.95 -4.11
CA ALA A 204 4.12 20.26 -5.12
C ALA A 204 4.65 18.88 -5.54
N MET A 205 5.96 18.65 -5.45
CA MET A 205 6.58 17.35 -5.75
C MET A 205 6.35 16.26 -4.69
N MET A 206 5.84 16.63 -3.51
CA MET A 206 5.44 15.72 -2.44
C MET A 206 3.91 15.52 -2.40
N ARG A 207 3.21 15.97 -3.43
CA ARG A 207 1.75 16.04 -3.50
C ARG A 207 1.21 15.32 -4.73
N PHE A 208 -0.05 14.92 -4.65
CA PHE A 208 -0.82 14.42 -5.80
C PHE A 208 -1.88 15.43 -6.17
N THR A 209 -1.59 16.25 -7.19
CA THR A 209 -2.58 17.20 -7.70
C THR A 209 -3.72 16.47 -8.42
N PRO A 210 -4.94 17.05 -8.50
CA PRO A 210 -6.03 16.48 -9.29
C PRO A 210 -5.64 16.14 -10.74
N GLU A 211 -4.78 16.95 -11.35
CA GLU A 211 -4.24 16.70 -12.70
C GLU A 211 -3.34 15.45 -12.72
N SER A 212 -2.37 15.33 -11.80
CA SER A 212 -1.51 14.14 -11.73
C SER A 212 -2.30 12.86 -11.45
N ILE A 213 -3.37 12.94 -10.65
CA ILE A 213 -4.27 11.81 -10.35
C ILE A 213 -5.02 11.42 -11.63
N ALA A 214 -5.55 12.40 -12.37
CA ALA A 214 -6.22 12.14 -13.64
C ALA A 214 -5.26 11.53 -14.68
N ASP A 215 -4.03 12.00 -14.75
CA ASP A 215 -3.00 11.45 -15.65
C ASP A 215 -2.63 10.01 -15.29
N MET A 216 -2.47 9.72 -14.00
CA MET A 216 -2.24 8.36 -13.50
C MET A 216 -3.38 7.41 -13.90
N VAL A 217 -4.63 7.80 -13.66
CA VAL A 217 -5.80 6.98 -14.04
C VAL A 217 -5.89 6.83 -15.56
N ARG A 218 -5.71 7.91 -16.32
CA ARG A 218 -5.73 7.86 -17.79
C ARG A 218 -4.65 6.94 -18.33
N ASN A 219 -3.46 6.96 -17.75
CA ASN A 219 -2.39 6.04 -18.14
C ASN A 219 -2.75 4.59 -17.80
N TYR A 220 -3.39 4.34 -16.65
CA TYR A 220 -3.76 2.99 -16.23
C TYR A 220 -4.90 2.38 -17.08
N VAL A 221 -5.95 3.15 -17.35
CA VAL A 221 -7.18 2.63 -18.03
C VAL A 221 -7.30 3.05 -19.49
N GLY A 222 -6.39 3.87 -19.99
CA GLY A 222 -6.40 4.43 -21.35
C GLY A 222 -7.35 5.61 -21.50
N ARG A 223 -8.66 5.41 -21.26
CA ARG A 223 -9.68 6.45 -21.39
C ARG A 223 -10.56 6.53 -20.16
N ILE A 224 -10.48 7.66 -19.44
CA ILE A 224 -11.24 7.91 -18.21
C ILE A 224 -12.76 7.82 -18.42
N SER A 225 -13.29 8.20 -19.58
CA SER A 225 -14.73 8.14 -19.84
C SER A 225 -15.30 6.71 -19.85
N ASP A 226 -14.44 5.70 -19.97
CA ASP A 226 -14.81 4.29 -19.96
C ASP A 226 -14.22 3.57 -18.74
N LEU A 227 -13.95 4.30 -17.65
CA LEU A 227 -13.31 3.77 -16.46
C LEU A 227 -14.05 2.51 -15.97
N PRO A 228 -13.43 1.31 -16.04
CA PRO A 228 -14.04 0.10 -15.50
C PRO A 228 -14.16 0.24 -13.98
N ILE A 229 -15.31 -0.13 -13.42
CA ILE A 229 -15.58 -0.02 -11.97
C ILE A 229 -14.51 -0.78 -11.18
N GLU A 230 -14.07 -1.96 -11.64
CA GLU A 230 -13.05 -2.72 -10.93
C GLU A 230 -11.62 -2.22 -11.16
N ALA A 231 -11.39 -1.21 -12.01
CA ALA A 231 -10.07 -0.59 -12.16
C ALA A 231 -9.79 0.42 -11.03
N MET A 232 -10.81 1.14 -10.57
CA MET A 232 -10.77 1.98 -9.37
C MET A 232 -11.79 1.42 -8.37
N PRO A 233 -11.39 0.39 -7.61
CA PRO A 233 -12.33 -0.54 -6.98
C PRO A 233 -13.13 0.01 -5.81
N GLY A 234 -12.85 1.24 -5.34
CA GLY A 234 -13.66 1.89 -4.30
C GLY A 234 -15.10 2.20 -4.73
N ALA A 235 -15.40 2.15 -6.03
CA ALA A 235 -16.75 2.31 -6.56
C ALA A 235 -17.50 0.97 -6.78
N ALA A 236 -16.88 -0.17 -6.47
CA ALA A 236 -17.48 -1.50 -6.67
C ALA A 236 -18.41 -1.91 -5.52
N ASP A 237 -19.12 -3.04 -5.68
CA ASP A 237 -19.82 -3.69 -4.57
C ASP A 237 -18.80 -4.35 -3.66
N LEU A 238 -18.70 -3.85 -2.43
CA LEU A 238 -17.73 -4.29 -1.42
C LEU A 238 -18.29 -5.39 -0.50
N THR A 239 -19.56 -5.80 -0.70
CA THR A 239 -20.25 -6.74 0.18
C THR A 239 -19.52 -8.08 0.24
N GLY A 240 -19.32 -8.60 1.46
CA GLY A 240 -18.73 -9.92 1.66
C GLY A 240 -17.22 -10.01 1.41
N LEU A 241 -16.53 -8.87 1.27
CA LEU A 241 -15.08 -8.81 1.37
C LEU A 241 -14.60 -9.23 2.77
N PRO A 242 -13.35 -9.72 2.91
CA PRO A 242 -12.82 -10.13 4.21
C PRO A 242 -12.46 -8.92 5.10
N LEU A 243 -12.02 -9.21 6.32
CA LEU A 243 -11.44 -8.21 7.22
C LEU A 243 -10.46 -7.32 6.44
N THR A 244 -10.62 -6.01 6.51
CA THR A 244 -9.77 -5.08 5.79
C THR A 244 -9.06 -4.16 6.76
N ARG A 245 -7.73 -4.16 6.73
CA ARG A 245 -6.88 -3.27 7.54
C ARG A 245 -6.36 -2.15 6.66
N VAL A 246 -6.63 -0.90 7.05
CA VAL A 246 -6.26 0.29 6.26
C VAL A 246 -5.31 1.18 7.04
N VAL A 247 -4.08 1.34 6.55
CA VAL A 247 -3.18 2.39 7.02
C VAL A 247 -3.48 3.66 6.24
N VAL A 248 -3.64 4.78 6.93
CA VAL A 248 -3.95 6.10 6.35
C VAL A 248 -2.81 7.05 6.67
N SER A 249 -2.23 7.71 5.67
CA SER A 249 -1.25 8.78 5.90
C SER A 249 -1.99 10.09 6.20
N GLU A 250 -1.62 10.79 7.29
CA GLU A 250 -2.33 11.99 7.75
C GLU A 250 -2.29 13.13 6.72
N LEU A 251 -1.12 13.34 6.10
CA LEU A 251 -0.79 14.47 5.23
C LEU A 251 -0.67 14.00 3.77
N ASP A 252 -1.78 13.50 3.23
CA ASP A 252 -1.84 12.88 1.90
C ASP A 252 -3.04 13.41 1.10
N ASP A 253 -2.82 13.81 -0.16
CA ASP A 253 -3.89 14.21 -1.09
C ASP A 253 -4.85 13.04 -1.40
N LEU A 254 -4.41 11.79 -1.23
CA LEU A 254 -5.20 10.57 -1.43
C LEU A 254 -5.86 10.04 -0.15
N ARG A 255 -5.62 10.68 1.01
CA ARG A 255 -6.27 10.34 2.29
C ARG A 255 -7.79 10.19 2.18
N PRO A 256 -8.54 11.07 1.46
CA PRO A 256 -9.99 10.91 1.35
C PRO A 256 -10.42 9.60 0.70
N SER A 257 -9.60 9.03 -0.19
CA SER A 257 -9.87 7.69 -0.76
C SER A 257 -9.76 6.59 0.30
N ALA A 258 -8.77 6.70 1.19
CA ALA A 258 -8.57 5.78 2.31
C ALA A 258 -9.66 5.89 3.37
N GLU A 259 -10.08 7.11 3.71
CA GLU A 259 -11.18 7.33 4.66
C GLU A 259 -12.53 6.86 4.08
N LEU A 260 -12.78 7.13 2.78
CA LEU A 260 -14.02 6.73 2.14
C LEU A 260 -14.18 5.20 2.08
N ILE A 261 -13.11 4.45 1.76
CA ILE A 261 -13.23 2.98 1.71
C ILE A 261 -13.58 2.39 3.08
N VAL A 262 -13.07 2.99 4.17
CA VAL A 262 -13.38 2.56 5.53
C VAL A 262 -14.86 2.77 5.84
N THR A 263 -15.41 3.92 5.47
CA THR A 263 -16.84 4.20 5.61
C THR A 263 -17.66 3.20 4.79
N GLN A 264 -17.34 3.02 3.51
CA GLN A 264 -18.10 2.13 2.62
C GLN A 264 -18.08 0.67 3.10
N LEU A 265 -16.93 0.15 3.52
CA LEU A 265 -16.80 -1.21 4.07
C LEU A 265 -17.65 -1.38 5.34
N SER A 266 -17.62 -0.39 6.23
CA SER A 266 -18.42 -0.40 7.46
C SER A 266 -19.93 -0.41 7.16
N GLU A 267 -20.37 0.37 6.17
CA GLU A 267 -21.78 0.47 5.77
C GLU A 267 -22.35 -0.85 5.23
N VAL A 268 -21.52 -1.65 4.56
CA VAL A 268 -21.91 -2.99 4.06
C VAL A 268 -21.58 -4.13 5.04
N GLY A 269 -21.16 -3.79 6.26
CA GLY A 269 -20.91 -4.77 7.33
C GLY A 269 -19.62 -5.58 7.19
N VAL A 270 -18.67 -5.13 6.36
CA VAL A 270 -17.33 -5.73 6.30
C VAL A 270 -16.50 -5.26 7.51
N PRO A 271 -15.87 -6.16 8.27
CA PRO A 271 -14.98 -5.78 9.35
C PRO A 271 -13.82 -4.94 8.81
N VAL A 272 -13.63 -3.75 9.38
CA VAL A 272 -12.55 -2.84 8.96
C VAL A 272 -11.82 -2.29 10.18
N GLU A 273 -10.49 -2.30 10.11
CA GLU A 273 -9.61 -1.71 11.09
C GLU A 273 -8.77 -0.63 10.42
N THR A 274 -8.47 0.44 11.17
CA THR A 274 -7.74 1.58 10.62
C THR A 274 -6.61 2.00 11.54
N TYR A 275 -5.52 2.46 10.91
CA TYR A 275 -4.41 3.10 11.59
C TYR A 275 -4.06 4.40 10.88
N MET A 276 -4.17 5.52 11.59
CA MET A 276 -3.74 6.83 11.08
C MET A 276 -2.26 7.03 11.41
N ALA A 277 -1.41 7.02 10.40
CA ALA A 277 0.00 7.31 10.51
C ALA A 277 0.19 8.84 10.58
N ALA A 278 0.32 9.35 11.80
CA ALA A 278 0.33 10.78 12.09
C ALA A 278 1.60 11.45 11.56
N GLY A 279 1.46 12.64 10.98
CA GLY A 279 2.58 13.39 10.39
C GLY A 279 3.23 12.71 9.17
N MET A 280 2.67 11.63 8.65
CA MET A 280 3.20 10.90 7.49
C MET A 280 2.62 11.44 6.18
N LEU A 281 3.47 11.49 5.15
CA LEU A 281 3.08 11.71 3.75
C LEU A 281 2.66 10.40 3.08
N HIS A 282 2.09 10.51 1.88
CA HIS A 282 1.84 9.35 1.02
C HIS A 282 3.12 8.57 0.72
N GLY A 283 3.03 7.24 0.68
CA GLY A 283 4.16 6.39 0.33
C GLY A 283 5.19 6.25 1.45
N HIS A 284 4.81 6.50 2.72
CA HIS A 284 5.77 6.50 3.83
C HIS A 284 6.47 5.16 4.06
N LEU A 285 5.92 4.04 3.57
CA LEU A 285 6.62 2.74 3.61
C LEU A 285 7.75 2.62 2.58
N ASN A 286 8.02 3.66 1.77
CA ASN A 286 9.28 3.76 1.02
C ASN A 286 10.47 4.15 1.90
N HIS A 287 10.25 4.33 3.20
CA HIS A 287 11.27 4.68 4.18
C HIS A 287 11.47 3.55 5.19
N GLY A 288 12.65 3.50 5.81
CA GLY A 288 13.00 2.41 6.73
C GLY A 288 12.23 2.46 8.06
N PRO A 289 12.13 1.32 8.78
CA PRO A 289 11.49 1.23 10.09
C PRO A 289 12.25 1.93 11.22
N SER A 290 13.39 2.58 10.92
CA SER A 290 14.05 3.55 11.78
C SER A 290 13.18 4.78 12.06
N ILE A 291 12.19 5.05 11.20
CA ILE A 291 11.11 6.00 11.43
C ILE A 291 10.00 5.28 12.20
N ASP A 292 9.70 5.77 13.41
CA ASP A 292 8.72 5.14 14.32
C ASP A 292 7.38 4.82 13.65
N GLU A 293 6.83 5.76 12.88
CA GLU A 293 5.53 5.60 12.21
C GLU A 293 5.55 4.55 11.08
N VAL A 294 6.69 4.33 10.43
CA VAL A 294 6.85 3.20 9.50
C VAL A 294 6.77 1.89 10.28
N SER A 295 7.49 1.78 11.39
CA SER A 295 7.46 0.57 12.21
C SER A 295 6.06 0.31 12.77
N ARG A 296 5.35 1.34 13.27
CA ARG A 296 3.98 1.19 13.79
C ARG A 296 2.98 0.79 12.72
N SER A 297 3.12 1.34 11.51
CA SER A 297 2.29 0.94 10.35
C SER A 297 2.49 -0.54 9.99
N LEU A 298 3.74 -1.02 10.02
CA LEU A 298 4.06 -2.43 9.80
C LEU A 298 3.53 -3.31 10.94
N ASP A 299 3.70 -2.89 12.19
CA ASP A 299 3.18 -3.59 13.37
C ASP A 299 1.66 -3.76 13.32
N PHE A 300 0.95 -2.71 12.89
CA PHE A 300 -0.48 -2.77 12.63
C PHE A 300 -0.81 -3.85 11.59
N PHE A 301 -0.14 -3.91 10.44
CA PHE A 301 -0.47 -4.96 9.45
C PHE A 301 -0.20 -6.39 9.94
N VAL A 302 0.82 -6.60 10.77
CA VAL A 302 1.21 -7.96 11.19
C VAL A 302 0.48 -8.47 12.42
N GLU A 303 -0.25 -7.62 13.14
CA GLU A 303 -0.92 -7.99 14.40
C GLU A 303 -1.85 -9.21 14.23
N THR A 304 -2.77 -9.18 13.27
CA THR A 304 -3.71 -10.29 12.99
C THR A 304 -3.05 -11.50 12.34
N LEU A 305 -1.93 -11.30 11.63
CA LEU A 305 -1.15 -12.38 11.02
C LEU A 305 -0.45 -13.27 12.05
N LYS A 306 -0.13 -12.73 13.24
CA LYS A 306 0.56 -13.47 14.32
C LYS A 306 -0.38 -14.35 15.15
N GLU A 307 -1.61 -13.89 15.36
CA GLU A 307 -2.52 -14.47 16.36
C GLU A 307 -3.36 -15.62 15.81
N GLY A 308 -3.58 -15.68 14.49
CA GLY A 308 -4.64 -16.52 13.92
C GLY A 308 -6.01 -15.98 14.31
N LYS A 309 -7.00 -16.01 13.41
CA LYS A 309 -8.30 -15.31 13.57
C LYS A 309 -8.82 -15.30 15.02
N PRO A 310 -8.96 -14.12 15.65
CA PRO A 310 -9.67 -13.98 16.91
C PRO A 310 -11.17 -14.26 16.72
N ASP A 311 -11.73 -15.09 17.60
CA ASP A 311 -13.17 -15.33 17.70
C ASP A 311 -13.85 -14.10 18.35
N GLY A 312 -14.48 -13.22 17.56
CA GLY A 312 -15.35 -12.17 18.12
C GLY A 312 -15.74 -11.04 17.15
N PRO A 313 -16.82 -10.29 17.43
CA PRO A 313 -17.20 -9.12 16.65
C PRO A 313 -16.24 -7.95 16.92
N TRP A 314 -15.64 -7.45 15.85
CA TRP A 314 -14.64 -6.38 15.84
C TRP A 314 -15.29 -4.99 15.77
N VAL A 315 -15.08 -4.17 16.80
CA VAL A 315 -15.05 -2.70 16.68
C VAL A 315 -13.98 -2.19 17.66
N LYS A 316 -12.78 -1.91 17.16
CA LYS A 316 -11.79 -1.10 17.86
C LYS A 316 -11.29 0.00 16.92
N SER A 317 -11.69 1.24 17.18
CA SER A 317 -11.00 2.41 16.68
C SER A 317 -9.92 2.79 17.70
N HIS A 318 -8.65 2.66 17.32
CA HIS A 318 -7.56 3.23 18.10
C HIS A 318 -7.45 4.72 17.77
N HIS A 319 -8.22 5.55 18.47
CA HIS A 319 -7.93 6.97 18.61
C HIS A 319 -7.07 7.16 19.86
N ASP A 320 -5.76 7.28 19.68
CA ASP A 320 -4.89 7.81 20.73
C ASP A 320 -5.19 9.31 20.90
N GLN A 321 -6.04 9.62 21.89
CA GLN A 321 -6.13 10.95 22.47
C GLN A 321 -5.06 11.07 23.56
N ASP A 322 -3.90 11.60 23.19
CA ASP A 322 -2.95 12.11 24.17
C ASP A 322 -3.43 13.46 24.72
N GLY A 323 -4.30 13.37 25.72
CA GLY A 323 -4.67 14.47 26.58
C GLY A 323 -3.49 14.89 27.45
N ARG A 324 -2.91 16.06 27.18
CA ARG A 324 -2.17 16.82 28.19
C ARG A 324 -3.04 17.93 28.73
N GLY A 325 -3.48 17.68 29.97
CA GLY A 325 -4.46 18.45 30.69
C GLY A 325 -4.01 19.84 31.12
N ALA A 326 -5.04 20.62 31.42
CA ALA A 326 -4.97 21.85 32.19
C ALA A 326 -4.29 21.63 33.54
N LYS A 327 -3.32 22.48 33.85
CA LYS A 327 -3.24 23.22 35.10
C LYS A 327 -2.75 24.63 34.80
#